data_AF-A0A6N9U282-F1
#
_entry.id   AF-A0A6N9U282-F1
#
_cell.length_a   1.000
_cell.length_b   1.000
_cell.length_c   1.000
_cell.angle_alpha   90.00
_cell.angle_beta   90.00
_cell.angle_gamma   90.00
#
_symmetry.space_group_name_H-M   'P 1'
#
loop_
_entity.id
_entity.type
_entity.pdbx_description
1 polymer ?
#
loop_
_entity_poly.entity_id
_entity_poly.type
_entity_poly.pdbx_seq_one_letter_code
_entity_poly.pdbx_strand_id
1 'polypeptide(L)'
;GFLCHGDLHLGQLVRHPVRDGTPDGPWLLIDVDDAGLGDPAWDLARPAAWYAAGLLGTGVWLRFLDAYRAEGGPAVRADGDPWPELDVPARALTVQTAALALAKSSAEGRGPDEVERLMLDACARIASLPGELTGTSAS
;
A
#
# COMPACT_ATOMS: atom_id res chain seq x y z
N GLY A 1 18.07 3.75 -6.76
CA GLY A 1 17.16 2.88 -6.01
C GLY A 1 17.32 3.16 -4.54
N PHE A 2 16.23 3.13 -3.79
CA PHE A 2 16.24 3.20 -2.34
C PHE A 2 16.16 1.79 -1.77
N LEU A 3 16.60 1.60 -0.52
CA LEU A 3 16.28 0.36 0.20
C LEU A 3 14.79 0.38 0.51
N CYS A 4 14.06 -0.58 -0.05
CA CYS A 4 12.63 -0.79 0.14
C CYS A 4 12.44 -2.08 0.95
N HIS A 5 11.35 -2.18 1.71
CA HIS A 5 11.04 -3.36 2.53
C HIS A 5 10.62 -4.57 1.68
N GLY A 6 9.94 -4.34 0.56
CA GLY A 6 9.53 -5.39 -0.37
C GLY A 6 8.09 -5.89 -0.15
N ASP A 7 7.69 -6.10 1.10
CA ASP A 7 6.28 -6.33 1.48
C ASP A 7 5.85 -5.56 2.73
N LEU A 8 5.95 -4.23 2.71
CA LEU A 8 5.60 -3.42 3.88
C LEU A 8 4.11 -3.54 4.25
N HIS A 9 3.84 -3.99 5.47
CA HIS A 9 2.53 -3.90 6.11
C HIS A 9 2.61 -3.63 7.62
N LEU A 10 1.57 -3.03 8.19
CA LEU A 10 1.52 -2.61 9.60
C LEU A 10 1.68 -3.76 10.63
N GLY A 11 1.59 -5.02 10.20
CA GLY A 11 1.84 -6.19 11.05
C GLY A 11 3.33 -6.41 11.37
N GLN A 12 4.22 -5.79 10.60
CA GLN A 12 5.68 -5.87 10.77
C GLN A 12 6.23 -4.74 11.66
N LEU A 13 5.36 -3.89 12.24
CA LEU A 13 5.74 -2.87 13.20
C LEU A 13 5.57 -3.41 14.62
N VAL A 14 6.68 -3.52 15.36
CA VAL A 14 6.72 -3.99 16.75
C VAL A 14 7.38 -2.96 17.65
N ARG A 15 7.07 -2.97 18.96
CA ARG A 15 7.75 -2.13 19.95
C ARG A 15 8.66 -2.97 20.84
N HIS A 16 9.93 -2.61 20.95
CA HIS A 16 10.90 -3.35 21.74
C HIS A 16 11.97 -2.43 22.39
N PRO A 17 12.34 -2.60 23.67
CA PRO A 17 11.89 -3.67 24.58
C PRO A 17 10.46 -3.47 25.10
N VAL A 18 9.83 -4.60 25.42
CA VAL A 18 8.65 -4.66 26.29
C VAL A 18 9.14 -4.82 27.72
N ARG A 19 8.67 -4.00 28.66
CA ARG A 19 9.02 -4.04 30.08
C ARG A 19 7.75 -4.17 30.90
N ASP A 20 7.71 -5.17 31.78
CA ASP A 20 6.57 -5.41 32.68
C ASP A 20 5.19 -5.46 31.97
N GLY A 21 5.18 -6.01 30.74
CA GLY A 21 3.99 -6.09 29.88
C GLY A 21 3.68 -4.82 29.09
N THR A 22 4.36 -3.70 29.36
CA THR A 22 4.18 -2.44 28.64
C THR A 22 5.19 -2.35 27.47
N PRO A 23 4.72 -2.14 26.23
CA PRO A 23 5.60 -1.89 25.10
C PRO A 23 6.13 -0.45 25.18
N ASP A 24 7.28 -0.23 25.81
CA ASP A 24 7.84 1.11 26.04
C ASP A 24 8.96 1.49 25.06
N GLY A 25 9.58 0.53 24.39
CA GLY A 25 10.64 0.80 23.41
C GLY A 25 10.19 1.50 22.12
N PRO A 26 11.14 1.90 21.25
CA PRO A 26 10.83 2.43 19.92
C PRO A 26 10.06 1.43 19.06
N TRP A 27 9.40 1.94 18.02
CA TRP A 27 8.92 1.12 16.92
C TRP A 27 10.10 0.62 16.10
N LEU A 28 10.08 -0.67 15.77
CA LEU A 28 11.03 -1.36 14.91
C LEU A 28 10.23 -2.03 13.78
N LEU A 29 10.80 -1.98 12.57
CA LEU A 29 10.33 -2.74 11.42
C LEU A 29 11.07 -4.09 11.41
N ILE A 30 10.31 -5.19 11.32
CA ILE A 30 10.83 -6.56 11.25
C ILE A 30 10.52 -7.17 9.87
N ASP A 31 10.79 -8.46 9.67
CA ASP A 31 10.42 -9.22 8.46
C ASP A 31 11.10 -8.68 7.18
N VAL A 32 12.38 -8.31 7.30
CA VAL A 32 13.15 -7.63 6.26
C VAL A 32 13.78 -8.58 5.22
N ASP A 33 13.30 -9.81 5.12
CA ASP A 33 13.89 -10.83 4.24
C ASP A 33 13.66 -10.55 2.75
N ASP A 34 12.60 -9.81 2.41
CA ASP A 34 12.30 -9.32 1.05
C ASP A 34 12.97 -7.95 0.72
N ALA A 35 13.76 -7.39 1.64
CA ALA A 35 14.29 -6.04 1.49
C ALA A 35 15.33 -5.93 0.35
N GLY A 36 15.17 -4.91 -0.50
CA GLY A 36 15.97 -4.78 -1.72
C GLY A 36 16.06 -3.35 -2.26
N LEU A 37 16.90 -3.16 -3.28
CA LEU A 37 16.99 -1.87 -3.98
C LEU A 37 15.84 -1.73 -4.98
N GLY A 38 14.98 -0.73 -4.76
CA GLY A 38 13.78 -0.51 -5.57
C GLY A 38 13.39 0.96 -5.70
N ASP A 39 12.14 1.14 -6.12
CA ASP A 39 11.42 2.41 -6.07
C ASP A 39 10.58 2.44 -4.77
N PRO A 40 10.80 3.42 -3.87
CA PRO A 40 10.16 3.47 -2.56
C PRO A 40 8.64 3.67 -2.61
N ALA A 41 8.06 4.05 -3.77
CA ALA A 41 6.61 4.09 -3.94
C ALA A 41 5.93 2.71 -3.74
N TRP A 42 6.66 1.60 -3.92
CA TRP A 42 6.14 0.26 -3.69
C TRP A 42 5.88 -0.07 -2.22
N ASP A 43 6.69 0.44 -1.28
CA ASP A 43 6.41 0.28 0.15
C ASP A 43 5.13 1.02 0.56
N LEU A 44 4.72 2.06 -0.19
CA LEU A 44 3.46 2.77 0.02
C LEU A 44 2.27 2.21 -0.78
N ALA A 45 2.49 1.21 -1.64
CA ALA A 45 1.44 0.64 -2.49
C ALA A 45 0.25 0.12 -1.68
N ARG A 46 0.50 -0.54 -0.53
CA ARG A 46 -0.53 -1.14 0.32
C ARG A 46 -1.45 -0.11 0.98
N PRO A 47 -0.97 0.88 1.76
CA PRO A 47 -1.84 1.90 2.32
C PRO A 47 -2.50 2.78 1.24
N ALA A 48 -1.83 3.04 0.10
CA ALA A 48 -2.42 3.78 -1.02
C ALA A 48 -3.57 3.01 -1.69
N ALA A 49 -3.39 1.71 -1.98
CA ALA A 49 -4.44 0.83 -2.50
C ALA A 49 -5.64 0.75 -1.55
N TRP A 50 -5.39 0.63 -0.25
CA TRP A 50 -6.46 0.60 0.77
C TRP A 50 -7.22 1.92 0.84
N TYR A 51 -6.53 3.06 0.71
CA TYR A 51 -7.17 4.37 0.63
C TYR A 51 -8.04 4.51 -0.64
N ALA A 52 -7.51 4.16 -1.81
CA ALA A 52 -8.25 4.18 -3.09
C ALA A 52 -9.45 3.21 -3.12
N ALA A 53 -9.36 2.08 -2.42
CA ALA A 53 -10.45 1.11 -2.28
C ALA A 53 -11.53 1.55 -1.26
N GLY A 54 -11.26 2.56 -0.43
CA GLY A 54 -12.14 3.00 0.66
C GLY A 54 -12.01 2.21 1.98
N LEU A 55 -11.01 1.32 2.08
CA LEU A 55 -10.70 0.54 3.29
C LEU A 55 -9.95 1.38 4.34
N LEU A 56 -9.14 2.35 3.92
CA LEU A 56 -8.43 3.26 4.80
C LEU A 56 -9.12 4.63 4.81
N GLY A 57 -9.57 5.10 5.98
CA GLY A 57 -10.22 6.41 6.09
C GLY A 57 -9.26 7.57 5.82
N THR A 58 -9.72 8.62 5.14
CA THR A 58 -8.92 9.78 4.71
C THR A 58 -8.08 10.38 5.83
N GLY A 59 -8.64 10.55 7.04
CA GLY A 59 -7.89 11.09 8.18
C GLY A 59 -6.76 10.19 8.69
N VAL A 60 -6.80 8.88 8.44
CA VAL A 60 -5.70 7.96 8.73
C VAL A 60 -4.63 8.04 7.65
N TRP A 61 -5.04 8.02 6.37
CA TRP A 61 -4.15 8.16 5.23
C TRP A 61 -3.33 9.46 5.27
N LEU A 62 -4.00 10.61 5.47
CA LEU A 62 -3.31 11.90 5.54
C LEU A 62 -2.30 11.96 6.69
N ARG A 63 -2.68 11.54 7.91
CA ARG A 63 -1.74 11.51 9.05
C ARG A 63 -0.51 10.63 8.80
N PHE A 64 -0.69 9.49 8.12
CA PHE A 64 0.42 8.64 7.73
C PHE A 64 1.33 9.32 6.70
N LEU A 65 0.75 9.91 5.65
CA LEU A 65 1.48 10.58 4.58
C LEU A 65 2.22 11.84 5.08
N ASP A 66 1.59 12.62 5.95
CA ASP A 66 2.18 13.81 6.57
C ASP A 66 3.37 13.45 7.47
N ALA A 67 3.24 12.39 8.29
CA ALA A 67 4.34 11.89 9.12
C ALA A 67 5.48 11.33 8.26
N TYR A 68 5.17 10.57 7.20
CA TYR A 68 6.16 10.05 6.26
C TYR A 68 6.95 11.18 5.58
N ARG A 69 6.27 12.25 5.16
CA ARG A 69 6.89 13.45 4.58
C ARG A 69 7.73 14.23 5.59
N ALA A 70 7.25 14.39 6.83
CA ALA A 70 7.96 15.10 7.89
C ALA A 70 9.32 14.45 8.23
N GLU A 71 9.39 13.12 8.18
CA GLU A 71 10.63 12.35 8.38
C GLU A 71 11.48 12.21 7.09
N GLY A 72 11.14 12.95 6.01
CA GLY A 72 11.92 12.98 4.77
C GLY A 72 11.74 11.75 3.86
N GLY A 73 10.61 11.04 3.98
CA GLY A 73 10.33 9.82 3.24
C GLY A 73 10.35 9.99 1.71
N PRO A 74 11.11 9.17 0.96
CA PRO A 74 11.40 9.40 -0.47
C PRO A 74 10.35 8.90 -1.49
N ALA A 75 9.31 8.17 -1.06
CA ALA A 75 8.31 7.58 -1.96
C ALA A 75 7.43 8.59 -2.74
N VAL A 76 7.37 9.83 -2.28
CA VAL A 76 6.49 10.88 -2.81
C VAL A 76 7.16 12.24 -2.72
N ARG A 77 6.77 13.19 -3.58
CA ARG A 77 7.07 14.61 -3.37
C ARG A 77 6.69 15.10 -1.96
N ALA A 78 7.44 16.08 -1.45
CA ALA A 78 7.32 16.60 -0.08
C ALA A 78 5.98 17.32 0.21
N ASP A 79 5.34 17.90 -0.81
CA ASP A 79 4.03 18.58 -0.73
C ASP A 79 3.15 18.18 -1.92
N GLY A 80 1.87 18.58 -1.95
CA GLY A 80 0.98 18.27 -3.06
C GLY A 80 0.61 16.78 -3.21
N ASP A 81 0.30 16.37 -4.44
CA ASP A 81 -0.80 15.44 -4.79
C ASP A 81 -1.33 14.41 -3.76
N PRO A 82 -0.85 13.14 -3.63
CA PRO A 82 0.45 12.58 -4.03
C PRO A 82 0.42 11.55 -5.21
N TRP A 83 -0.67 11.41 -5.96
CA TRP A 83 -0.93 10.24 -6.81
C TRP A 83 -0.02 9.93 -8.00
N PRO A 84 0.70 10.87 -8.65
CA PRO A 84 1.56 10.52 -9.80
C PRO A 84 2.67 9.50 -9.51
N GLU A 85 3.11 9.37 -8.25
CA GLU A 85 4.04 8.34 -7.79
C GLU A 85 3.31 7.06 -7.35
N LEU A 86 2.09 7.19 -6.81
CA LEU A 86 1.38 6.09 -6.13
C LEU A 86 0.34 5.36 -6.97
N ASP A 87 -0.16 5.93 -8.08
CA ASP A 87 -1.23 5.31 -8.89
C ASP A 87 -0.85 3.92 -9.40
N VAL A 88 0.33 3.80 -10.02
CA VAL A 88 0.78 2.53 -10.62
C VAL A 88 1.01 1.45 -9.54
N PRO A 89 1.78 1.69 -8.46
CA PRO A 89 1.92 0.71 -7.38
C PRO A 89 0.59 0.34 -6.70
N ALA A 90 -0.26 1.33 -6.41
CA ALA A 90 -1.56 1.09 -5.76
C ALA A 90 -2.49 0.23 -6.64
N ARG A 91 -2.59 0.54 -7.95
CA ARG A 91 -3.41 -0.23 -8.90
C ARG A 91 -2.85 -1.63 -9.11
N ALA A 92 -1.52 -1.78 -9.22
CA ALA A 92 -0.88 -3.09 -9.36
C ALA A 92 -1.17 -4.00 -8.15
N LEU A 93 -1.01 -3.48 -6.93
CA LEU A 93 -1.29 -4.24 -5.71
C LEU A 93 -2.79 -4.49 -5.52
N THR A 94 -3.67 -3.57 -5.94
CA THR A 94 -5.13 -3.80 -5.95
C THR A 94 -5.49 -5.01 -6.84
N VAL A 95 -4.93 -5.07 -8.06
CA VAL A 95 -5.10 -6.20 -8.99
C VAL A 95 -4.54 -7.50 -8.42
N GLN A 96 -3.32 -7.48 -7.85
CA GLN A 96 -2.73 -8.64 -7.20
C GLN A 96 -3.59 -9.16 -6.03
N THR A 97 -4.05 -8.25 -5.17
CA THR A 97 -4.88 -8.59 -4.00
C THR A 97 -6.20 -9.22 -4.41
N ALA A 98 -6.88 -8.64 -5.42
CA ALA A 98 -8.14 -9.19 -5.93
C ALA A 98 -7.97 -10.56 -6.61
N ALA A 99 -6.87 -10.77 -7.35
CA ALA A 99 -6.55 -12.05 -7.96
C ALA A 99 -6.29 -13.14 -6.90
N LEU A 100 -5.52 -12.83 -5.85
CA LEU A 100 -5.27 -13.72 -4.72
C LEU A 100 -6.57 -14.04 -3.94
N ALA A 101 -7.40 -13.02 -3.69
CA ALA A 101 -8.70 -13.18 -3.05
C ALA A 101 -9.65 -14.12 -3.82
N LEU A 102 -9.70 -13.97 -5.16
CA LEU A 102 -10.50 -14.85 -6.02
C LEU A 102 -9.97 -16.29 -6.02
N ALA A 103 -8.65 -16.47 -6.14
CA ALA A 103 -8.01 -17.79 -6.11
C ALA A 103 -8.27 -18.51 -4.78
N LYS A 104 -8.11 -17.80 -3.65
CA LYS A 104 -8.38 -18.30 -2.30
C LYS A 104 -9.86 -18.67 -2.12
N SER A 105 -10.78 -17.75 -2.45
CA SER A 105 -12.22 -17.97 -2.34
C SER A 105 -12.69 -19.19 -3.15
N SER A 106 -12.15 -19.35 -4.37
CA SER A 106 -12.41 -20.50 -5.24
C SER A 106 -11.89 -21.81 -4.65
N ALA A 107 -10.67 -21.83 -4.11
CA ALA A 107 -10.09 -23.01 -3.45
C ALA A 107 -10.84 -23.40 -2.17
N GLU A 108 -11.37 -22.42 -1.43
CA GLU A 108 -12.16 -22.59 -0.20
C GLU A 108 -13.65 -22.84 -0.47
N GLY A 109 -14.10 -22.82 -1.73
CA GLY A 109 -15.49 -23.09 -2.12
C GLY A 109 -16.51 -22.06 -1.60
N ARG A 110 -16.08 -20.82 -1.35
CA ARG A 110 -16.89 -19.75 -0.73
C ARG A 110 -16.96 -18.50 -1.60
N GLY A 111 -17.88 -17.60 -1.26
CA GLY A 111 -17.86 -16.23 -1.76
C GLY A 111 -16.70 -15.42 -1.14
N PRO A 112 -16.22 -14.37 -1.82
CA PRO A 112 -15.25 -13.44 -1.24
C PRO A 112 -15.86 -12.70 -0.05
N ASP A 113 -15.06 -12.37 0.97
CA ASP A 113 -15.46 -11.59 2.14
C ASP A 113 -15.63 -10.09 1.83
N GLU A 114 -15.89 -9.24 2.83
CA GLU A 114 -16.12 -7.81 2.63
C GLU A 114 -14.90 -7.06 2.08
N VAL A 115 -13.70 -7.37 2.58
CA VAL A 115 -12.45 -6.74 2.15
C VAL A 115 -12.06 -7.27 0.77
N GLU A 116 -12.19 -8.58 0.56
CA GLU A 116 -11.96 -9.24 -0.72
C GLU A 116 -12.90 -8.68 -1.81
N ARG A 117 -14.19 -8.46 -1.51
CA ARG A 117 -15.15 -7.80 -2.42
C ARG A 117 -14.76 -6.36 -2.74
N LEU A 118 -14.36 -5.55 -1.75
CA LEU A 118 -13.92 -4.17 -1.98
C LEU A 118 -12.72 -4.08 -2.94
N MET A 119 -11.80 -5.04 -2.88
CA MET A 119 -10.67 -5.13 -3.82
C MET A 119 -11.10 -5.55 -5.23
N LEU A 120 -12.05 -6.49 -5.35
CA LEU A 120 -12.63 -6.89 -6.63
C LEU A 120 -13.39 -5.73 -7.28
N ASP A 121 -14.19 -4.99 -6.52
CA ASP A 121 -14.91 -3.80 -6.98
C ASP A 121 -13.94 -2.67 -7.38
N ALA A 122 -12.83 -2.50 -6.65
CA ALA A 122 -11.78 -1.56 -7.02
C ALA A 122 -11.11 -1.96 -8.35
N CYS A 123 -10.85 -3.24 -8.57
CA CYS A 123 -10.34 -3.74 -9.85
C CYS A 123 -11.32 -3.52 -11.00
N ALA A 124 -12.62 -3.75 -10.78
CA ALA A 124 -13.64 -3.49 -11.78
C ALA A 124 -13.71 -1.99 -12.16
N ARG A 125 -13.58 -1.07 -11.19
CA ARG A 125 -13.44 0.37 -11.44
C ARG A 125 -12.18 0.67 -12.24
N ILE A 126 -11.02 0.13 -11.85
CA ILE A 126 -9.73 0.30 -12.53
C ILE A 126 -9.80 -0.16 -14.00
N ALA A 127 -10.46 -1.28 -14.28
CA ALA A 127 -10.63 -1.81 -15.64
C ALA A 127 -11.66 -1.03 -16.48
N SER A 128 -12.51 -0.23 -15.84
CA SER A 128 -13.52 0.62 -16.48
C SER A 128 -13.02 2.04 -16.79
N LEU A 129 -11.81 2.39 -16.35
CA LEU A 129 -11.16 3.65 -16.72
C LEU A 129 -10.79 3.61 -18.23
N PRO A 130 -11.01 4.69 -19.00
CA PRO A 130 -10.52 4.79 -20.36
C PRO A 130 -9.00 4.56 -20.42
N GLY A 131 -8.51 3.94 -21.50
CA GLY A 131 -7.08 3.64 -21.70
C GLY A 131 -6.17 4.87 -21.92
N GLU A 132 -6.63 6.08 -21.64
CA GLU A 132 -5.96 7.36 -21.92
C GLU A 132 -4.86 7.69 -20.90
N LEU A 133 -3.88 6.81 -20.74
CA LEU A 133 -2.57 7.14 -20.14
C LEU A 133 -1.37 6.60 -20.94
N THR A 134 -1.57 5.92 -22.08
CA THR A 134 -0.48 5.57 -22.99
C THR A 134 -0.19 6.71 -23.97
N GLY A 135 0.47 7.76 -23.49
CA GLY A 135 1.23 8.69 -24.34
C GLY A 135 0.82 10.16 -24.29
N THR A 136 1.46 10.91 -23.38
CA THR A 136 1.83 12.30 -23.66
C THR A 136 3.33 12.48 -23.44
N SER A 137 4.12 11.99 -24.40
CA SER A 137 5.49 12.47 -24.60
C SER A 137 5.42 13.71 -25.49
N ALA A 138 5.47 14.90 -24.89
CA ALA A 138 5.66 16.18 -25.57
C ALA A 138 6.18 17.20 -24.54
N SER A 139 7.27 17.95 -24.76
CA SER A 139 8.30 17.92 -25.81
C SER A 139 9.62 18.41 -25.25
#